data_AF-A0A1U7T6W5-F1
#
_entry.id   AF-A0A1U7T6W5-F1
#
_cell.length_a   1.000
_cell.length_b   1.000
_cell.length_c   1.000
_cell.angle_alpha   90.00
_cell.angle_beta   90.00
_cell.angle_gamma   90.00
#
_symmetry.space_group_name_H-M   'P 1'
#
loop_
_entity.id
_entity.type
_entity.pdbx_description
1 polymer ?
#
loop_
_entity_poly.entity_id
_entity_poly.type
_entity_poly.pdbx_seq_one_letter_code
_entity_poly.pdbx_strand_id
1 'polypeptide(L)'
;MDVSAVLMGLLELCADAEKQLANITMGLPLSPAADSARSARHALSLIATARPPAFITTIAKEVHRHTALAANTQSQQNMHTTTLARAKGEILRVIEILIEKMPTDVVDLLVEVMDIIMYCLEGSLVKKKGLQECFPAICRFYMVSYYERNHRIAVGARHGSVALYDIRTGKCQTIHGHKGPITAVAFAPDGRYLATYSNTDSHISFWQVRVAASGS
;
A
#
# COMPACT_ATOMS: atom_id res chain seq x y z
N MET A 1 5.94 4.26 25.12
CA MET A 1 6.35 3.10 24.30
C MET A 1 6.19 3.50 22.86
N ASP A 2 7.26 3.48 22.07
CA ASP A 2 7.18 3.83 20.65
C ASP A 2 6.39 2.75 19.90
N VAL A 3 5.19 3.10 19.43
CA VAL A 3 4.30 2.17 18.70
C VAL A 3 5.02 1.61 17.47
N SER A 4 5.91 2.38 16.86
CA SER A 4 6.74 1.95 15.74
C SER A 4 7.66 0.79 16.15
N ALA A 5 8.37 0.90 17.27
CA ALA A 5 9.29 -0.14 17.73
C ALA A 5 8.58 -1.49 18.00
N VAL A 6 7.36 -1.45 18.56
CA VAL A 6 6.55 -2.65 18.79
C VAL A 6 6.14 -3.29 17.47
N LEU A 7 5.62 -2.50 16.53
CA LEU A 7 5.19 -3.01 15.23
C LEU A 7 6.37 -3.60 14.45
N MET A 8 7.51 -2.92 14.43
CA MET A 8 8.71 -3.40 13.75
C MET A 8 9.25 -4.69 14.39
N GLY A 9 9.28 -4.79 15.72
CA GLY A 9 9.69 -6.03 16.40
C GLY A 9 8.77 -7.22 16.10
N LEU A 10 7.46 -6.99 16.02
CA LEU A 10 6.52 -8.04 15.63
C LEU A 10 6.69 -8.45 14.15
N LEU A 11 6.89 -7.48 13.26
CA LEU A 11 7.14 -7.74 11.83
C LEU A 11 8.44 -8.52 11.61
N GLU A 12 9.46 -8.27 12.43
CA GLU A 12 10.71 -9.04 12.40
C GLU A 12 10.49 -10.51 12.76
N LEU A 13 9.77 -10.77 13.84
CA LEU A 13 9.40 -12.14 14.23
C LEU A 13 8.61 -12.87 13.14
N CYS A 14 7.73 -12.16 12.43
CA CYS A 14 6.98 -12.73 11.31
C CYS A 14 7.88 -13.04 10.10
N ALA A 15 8.80 -12.14 9.76
CA ALA A 15 9.69 -12.28 8.62
C ALA A 15 10.66 -13.47 8.76
N ASP A 16 11.16 -13.74 9.97
CA ASP A 16 12.11 -14.82 10.19
C ASP A 16 11.49 -16.22 10.10
N ALA A 17 10.19 -16.35 10.36
CA ALA A 17 9.50 -17.64 10.27
C ALA A 17 9.19 -18.10 8.85
N GLU A 18 9.01 -17.18 7.87
CA GLU A 18 8.76 -17.56 6.47
C GLU A 18 9.93 -18.37 5.88
N LYS A 19 11.17 -18.09 6.30
CA LYS A 19 12.34 -18.88 5.93
C LYS A 19 12.36 -20.28 6.56
N GLN A 20 11.74 -20.44 7.73
CA GLN A 20 11.77 -21.68 8.52
C GLN A 20 10.59 -22.61 8.19
N LEU A 21 9.46 -22.05 7.72
CA LEU A 21 8.28 -22.80 7.28
C LEU A 21 8.57 -23.70 6.06
N ALA A 22 9.56 -23.38 5.24
CA ALA A 22 10.01 -24.22 4.12
C ALA A 22 10.59 -25.58 4.57
N ASN A 23 10.95 -25.73 5.84
CA ASN A 23 11.60 -26.92 6.40
C ASN A 23 10.69 -27.75 7.33
N ILE A 24 9.37 -27.49 7.35
CA ILE A 24 8.45 -28.21 8.25
C ILE A 24 8.01 -29.54 7.64
N THR A 25 8.44 -30.64 8.26
CA THR A 25 7.89 -31.98 8.04
C THR A 25 6.56 -32.11 8.79
N MET A 26 5.49 -32.51 8.08
CA MET A 26 4.15 -32.69 8.65
C MET A 26 4.16 -33.71 9.82
N GLY A 27 3.59 -33.34 10.97
CA GLY A 27 3.34 -34.24 12.12
C GLY A 27 4.09 -33.92 13.41
N LEU A 28 5.00 -32.93 13.42
CA LEU A 28 5.71 -32.48 14.62
C LEU A 28 5.11 -31.18 15.19
N PRO A 29 5.22 -30.94 16.52
CA PRO A 29 4.86 -29.66 17.13
C PRO A 29 5.67 -28.50 16.50
N LEU A 30 5.08 -27.31 16.46
CA LEU A 30 5.73 -26.13 15.91
C LEU A 30 7.07 -25.88 16.60
N SER A 31 8.08 -25.48 15.84
CA SER A 31 9.30 -24.98 16.43
C SER A 31 9.01 -23.71 17.26
N PRO A 32 9.81 -23.40 18.30
CA PRO A 32 9.63 -22.17 19.08
C PRO A 32 9.58 -20.90 18.22
N ALA A 33 10.35 -20.87 17.12
CA ALA A 33 10.34 -19.76 16.16
C ALA A 33 9.01 -19.67 15.39
N ALA A 34 8.46 -20.80 14.94
CA ALA A 34 7.18 -20.84 14.24
C ALA A 34 5.99 -20.47 15.15
N ASP A 35 6.05 -20.87 16.42
CA ASP A 35 5.04 -20.49 17.43
C ASP A 35 5.13 -18.99 17.79
N SER A 36 6.36 -18.47 17.96
CA SER A 36 6.59 -17.05 18.19
C SER A 36 6.07 -16.20 17.03
N ALA A 37 6.30 -16.62 15.78
CA ALA A 37 5.79 -15.90 14.62
C ALA A 37 4.27 -16.00 14.48
N ARG A 38 3.65 -17.15 14.79
CA ARG A 38 2.20 -17.28 14.85
C ARG A 38 1.60 -16.30 15.85
N SER A 39 2.18 -16.23 17.04
CA SER A 39 1.78 -15.29 18.09
C SER A 39 1.98 -13.84 17.66
N ALA A 40 3.10 -13.52 16.99
CA ALA A 40 3.37 -12.19 16.47
C ALA A 40 2.37 -11.77 15.39
N ARG A 41 2.02 -12.66 14.45
CA ARG A 41 0.98 -12.43 13.43
C ARG A 41 -0.38 -12.15 14.06
N HIS A 42 -0.73 -12.92 15.09
CA HIS A 42 -1.97 -12.72 15.82
C HIS A 42 -1.98 -11.36 16.53
N ALA A 43 -0.91 -11.02 17.25
CA ALA A 43 -0.75 -9.74 17.92
C ALA A 43 -0.79 -8.55 16.95
N LEU A 44 -0.12 -8.64 15.79
CA LEU A 44 -0.19 -7.62 14.73
C LEU A 44 -1.62 -7.38 14.27
N SER A 45 -2.37 -8.46 14.04
CA SER A 45 -3.76 -8.37 13.60
C SER A 45 -4.64 -7.69 14.67
N LEU A 46 -4.45 -8.02 15.95
CA LEU A 46 -5.17 -7.40 17.06
C LEU A 46 -4.82 -5.91 17.21
N ILE A 47 -3.53 -5.56 17.16
CA ILE A 47 -3.09 -4.16 17.27
C ILE A 47 -3.62 -3.34 16.10
N ALA A 48 -3.49 -3.86 14.87
CA ALA A 48 -3.94 -3.18 13.67
C ALA A 48 -5.46 -2.95 13.69
N THR A 49 -6.25 -3.98 14.01
CA THR A 49 -7.72 -3.85 14.08
C THR A 49 -8.19 -3.00 15.27
N ALA A 50 -7.45 -2.97 16.38
CA ALA A 50 -7.80 -2.12 17.51
C ALA A 50 -7.58 -0.62 17.23
N ARG A 51 -6.57 -0.27 16.42
CA ARG A 51 -6.26 1.12 16.04
C ARG A 51 -5.76 1.19 14.59
N PRO A 52 -6.64 1.04 13.58
CA PRO A 52 -6.24 1.01 12.18
C PRO A 52 -5.47 2.27 11.75
N PRO A 53 -5.89 3.49 12.12
CA PRO A 53 -5.14 4.70 11.75
C PRO A 53 -3.72 4.73 12.29
N ALA A 54 -3.50 4.25 13.52
CA ALA A 54 -2.17 4.22 14.12
C ALA A 54 -1.25 3.22 13.41
N PHE A 55 -1.78 2.05 13.03
CA PHE A 55 -1.01 1.06 12.26
C PHE A 55 -0.65 1.61 10.88
N ILE A 56 -1.65 2.06 10.10
CA ILE A 56 -1.46 2.53 8.72
C ILE A 56 -0.46 3.69 8.67
N THR A 57 -0.67 4.73 9.49
CA THR A 57 0.23 5.90 9.48
C THR A 57 1.64 5.58 9.96
N THR A 58 1.81 4.61 10.86
CA THR A 58 3.15 4.18 11.31
C THR A 58 3.89 3.43 10.22
N ILE A 59 3.25 2.47 9.55
CA ILE A 59 3.87 1.72 8.45
C ILE A 59 4.13 2.65 7.25
N ALA A 60 3.21 3.54 6.90
CA ALA A 60 3.41 4.52 5.84
C ALA A 60 4.62 5.43 6.10
N LYS A 61 4.77 5.95 7.33
CA LYS A 61 5.96 6.73 7.72
C LYS A 61 7.25 5.94 7.55
N GLU A 62 7.25 4.67 7.93
CA GLU A 62 8.41 3.80 7.81
C GLU A 62 8.74 3.48 6.33
N VAL A 63 7.71 3.31 5.49
CA VAL A 63 7.84 3.23 4.03
C VAL A 63 8.48 4.50 3.46
N HIS A 64 7.96 5.68 3.78
CA HIS A 64 8.52 6.95 3.31
C HIS A 64 9.96 7.16 3.79
N ARG A 65 10.26 6.77 5.03
CA ARG A 65 11.62 6.81 5.58
C ARG A 65 12.56 5.90 4.79
N HIS A 66 12.13 4.67 4.50
CA HIS A 66 12.92 3.69 3.75
C HIS A 66 13.15 4.14 2.30
N THR A 67 12.13 4.66 1.62
CA THR A 67 12.25 5.16 0.25
C THR A 67 13.12 6.43 0.16
N ALA A 68 13.06 7.31 1.15
CA ALA A 68 13.96 8.48 1.22
C ALA A 68 15.43 8.07 1.40
N LEU A 69 15.71 7.07 2.24
CA LEU A 69 17.06 6.52 2.42
C LEU A 69 17.57 5.81 1.14
N ALA A 70 16.67 5.21 0.37
CA ALA A 70 16.99 4.58 -0.91
C ALA A 70 17.46 5.55 -1.99
N ALA A 71 16.91 6.77 -1.98
CA ALA A 71 17.27 7.82 -2.92
C ALA A 71 18.69 8.37 -2.69
N ASN A 72 19.27 8.14 -1.50
CA ASN A 72 20.64 8.52 -1.18
C ASN A 72 21.63 7.41 -1.60
N THR A 73 22.60 7.74 -2.47
CA THR A 73 23.51 6.79 -3.13
C THR A 73 24.42 6.00 -2.18
N GLN A 74 24.63 6.46 -0.95
CA GLN A 74 25.53 5.82 0.03
C GLN A 74 24.89 4.66 0.82
N SER A 75 23.56 4.51 0.81
CA SER A 75 22.81 3.56 1.67
C SER A 75 22.34 2.28 0.97
N GLN A 76 22.65 2.08 -0.32
CA GLN A 76 22.09 1.01 -1.13
C GLN A 76 22.46 -0.42 -0.66
N GLN A 77 23.60 -0.61 0.00
CA GLN A 77 24.14 -1.95 0.30
C GLN A 77 23.37 -2.72 1.40
N ASN A 78 22.54 -2.08 2.24
CA ASN A 78 21.82 -2.72 3.34
C ASN A 78 20.28 -2.62 3.26
N MET A 79 19.73 -2.26 2.09
CA MET A 79 18.27 -2.03 1.98
C MET A 79 17.41 -3.30 1.98
N HIS A 80 17.93 -4.41 1.44
CA HIS A 80 17.18 -5.68 1.35
C HIS A 80 17.14 -6.46 2.67
N THR A 81 17.93 -6.07 3.66
CA THR A 81 18.01 -6.72 4.98
C THR A 81 17.13 -6.05 6.02
N THR A 82 16.54 -4.88 5.71
CA THR A 82 15.68 -4.18 6.67
C THR A 82 14.45 -5.02 7.00
N THR A 83 13.99 -4.94 8.24
CA THR A 83 12.77 -5.62 8.69
C THR A 83 11.57 -5.28 7.82
N LEU A 84 11.44 -4.01 7.41
CA LEU A 84 10.37 -3.55 6.52
C LEU A 84 10.41 -4.26 5.15
N ALA A 85 11.60 -4.47 4.57
CA ALA A 85 11.75 -5.14 3.29
C ALA A 85 11.48 -6.65 3.39
N ARG A 86 11.86 -7.28 4.51
CA ARG A 86 11.61 -8.71 4.76
C ARG A 86 10.14 -9.00 5.08
N ALA A 87 9.43 -8.08 5.70
CA ALA A 87 8.05 -8.28 6.17
C ALA A 87 6.94 -7.88 5.17
N LYS A 88 7.26 -7.66 3.88
CA LYS A 88 6.30 -7.17 2.88
C LYS A 88 5.02 -8.02 2.76
N GLY A 89 5.15 -9.35 2.77
CA GLY A 89 4.00 -10.26 2.70
C GLY A 89 3.07 -10.13 3.91
N GLU A 90 3.66 -10.02 5.10
CA GLU A 90 2.92 -9.84 6.34
C GLU A 90 2.22 -8.46 6.41
N ILE A 91 2.87 -7.41 5.93
CA ILE A 91 2.27 -6.07 5.83
C ILE A 91 1.05 -6.10 4.90
N LEU A 92 1.17 -6.70 3.72
CA LEU A 92 0.05 -6.85 2.77
C LEU A 92 -1.11 -7.63 3.39
N ARG A 93 -0.83 -8.72 4.10
CA ARG A 93 -1.84 -9.51 4.83
C ARG A 93 -2.61 -8.65 5.84
N VAL A 94 -1.91 -7.83 6.63
CA VAL A 94 -2.56 -6.96 7.61
C VAL A 94 -3.37 -5.85 6.92
N ILE A 95 -2.86 -5.24 5.85
CA ILE A 95 -3.60 -4.26 5.06
C ILE A 95 -4.88 -4.86 4.47
N GLU A 96 -4.82 -6.08 3.96
CA GLU A 96 -6.01 -6.79 3.46
C GLU A 96 -7.05 -7.01 4.57
N ILE A 97 -6.62 -7.43 5.77
CA ILE A 97 -7.50 -7.54 6.95
C ILE A 97 -8.16 -6.20 7.29
N LEU A 98 -7.40 -5.10 7.23
CA LEU A 98 -7.94 -3.77 7.51
C LEU A 98 -8.96 -3.34 6.46
N ILE A 99 -8.72 -3.62 5.18
CA ILE A 99 -9.68 -3.33 4.10
C ILE A 99 -10.99 -4.10 4.31
N GLU A 100 -10.89 -5.37 4.72
CA GLU A 100 -12.07 -6.22 4.92
C GLU A 100 -12.85 -5.88 6.18
N LYS A 101 -12.16 -5.61 7.29
CA LYS A 101 -12.80 -5.45 8.60
C LYS A 101 -13.06 -4.00 9.00
N MET A 102 -12.24 -3.08 8.53
CA MET A 102 -12.22 -1.66 8.93
C MET A 102 -12.23 -0.73 7.69
N PRO A 103 -13.15 -0.91 6.72
CA PRO A 103 -13.13 -0.15 5.48
C PRO A 103 -13.26 1.35 5.70
N THR A 104 -14.02 1.80 6.69
CA THR A 104 -14.20 3.23 7.01
C THR A 104 -12.88 3.88 7.41
N ASP A 105 -12.10 3.26 8.31
CA ASP A 105 -10.79 3.77 8.71
C ASP A 105 -9.78 3.74 7.56
N VAL A 106 -9.87 2.73 6.68
CA VAL A 106 -9.02 2.62 5.49
C VAL A 106 -9.31 3.72 4.49
N VAL A 107 -10.59 4.06 4.25
CA VAL A 107 -10.98 5.13 3.34
C VAL A 107 -10.38 6.47 3.75
N ASP A 108 -10.33 6.74 5.05
CA ASP A 108 -9.76 7.98 5.58
C ASP A 108 -8.24 8.11 5.33
N LEU A 109 -7.55 6.99 5.08
CA LEU A 109 -6.09 6.88 4.89
C LEU A 109 -5.73 6.13 3.60
N LEU A 110 -6.58 6.23 2.57
CA LEU A 110 -6.48 5.36 1.40
C LEU A 110 -5.20 5.60 0.58
N VAL A 111 -4.68 6.83 0.62
CA VAL A 111 -3.41 7.19 -0.05
C VAL A 111 -2.24 6.53 0.68
N GLU A 112 -2.21 6.60 2.01
CA GLU A 112 -1.20 5.91 2.83
C GLU A 112 -1.27 4.39 2.64
N VAL A 113 -2.48 3.83 2.57
CA VAL A 113 -2.67 2.41 2.26
C VAL A 113 -2.13 2.07 0.87
N MET A 114 -2.36 2.91 -0.14
CA MET A 114 -1.79 2.70 -1.47
C MET A 114 -0.27 2.82 -1.48
N ASP A 115 0.32 3.78 -0.75
CA ASP A 115 1.78 3.91 -0.60
C ASP A 115 2.40 2.62 -0.04
N ILE A 116 1.77 2.04 0.99
CA ILE A 116 2.20 0.78 1.59
C ILE A 116 2.08 -0.36 0.57
N ILE A 117 0.94 -0.48 -0.12
CA ILE A 117 0.73 -1.51 -1.15
C ILE A 117 1.78 -1.40 -2.25
N MET A 118 2.03 -0.19 -2.77
CA MET A 118 2.99 0.05 -3.84
C MET A 118 4.44 -0.18 -3.42
N TYR A 119 4.77 0.00 -2.15
CA TYR A 119 6.07 -0.39 -1.59
C TYR A 119 6.22 -1.91 -1.46
N CYS A 120 5.17 -2.58 -1.00
CA CYS A 120 5.18 -4.02 -0.75
C CYS A 120 5.08 -4.85 -2.04
N LEU A 121 4.34 -4.38 -3.05
CA LEU A 121 4.25 -5.03 -4.34
C LEU A 121 5.44 -4.69 -5.23
N GLU A 122 5.83 -5.65 -6.06
CA GLU A 122 6.80 -5.38 -7.13
C GLU A 122 6.10 -4.65 -8.30
N GLY A 123 6.59 -3.47 -8.68
CA GLY A 123 6.02 -2.72 -9.79
C GLY A 123 6.03 -3.50 -11.12
N SER A 124 7.01 -4.39 -11.34
CA SER A 124 7.05 -5.34 -12.46
C SER A 124 5.83 -6.27 -12.48
N LEU A 125 5.43 -6.79 -11.31
CA LEU A 125 4.31 -7.69 -11.17
C LEU A 125 2.99 -6.95 -11.45
N VAL A 126 2.82 -5.74 -10.91
CA VAL A 126 1.63 -4.92 -11.16
C VAL A 126 1.51 -4.54 -12.64
N LYS A 127 2.62 -4.25 -13.32
CA LYS A 127 2.62 -4.01 -14.78
C LYS A 127 2.18 -5.24 -15.58
N LYS A 128 2.58 -6.45 -15.15
CA LYS A 128 2.30 -7.71 -15.86
C LYS A 128 0.89 -8.22 -15.63
N LYS A 129 0.41 -8.17 -14.38
CA LYS A 129 -0.85 -8.81 -13.94
C LYS A 129 -1.98 -7.81 -13.67
N GLY A 130 -1.65 -6.52 -13.55
CA GLY A 130 -2.58 -5.48 -13.12
C GLY A 130 -2.81 -5.46 -11.62
N LEU A 131 -3.31 -4.32 -11.13
CA LEU A 131 -3.60 -4.12 -9.71
C LEU A 131 -4.69 -5.07 -9.19
N GLN A 132 -5.71 -5.34 -10.02
CA GLN A 132 -6.82 -6.23 -9.68
C GLN A 132 -6.36 -7.65 -9.32
N GLU A 133 -5.41 -8.22 -10.07
CA GLU A 133 -4.89 -9.56 -9.77
C GLU A 133 -3.88 -9.53 -8.63
N CYS A 134 -3.07 -8.46 -8.53
CA CYS A 134 -2.02 -8.36 -7.52
C CYS A 134 -2.57 -8.08 -6.11
N PHE A 135 -3.64 -7.27 -6.00
CA PHE A 135 -4.22 -6.88 -4.72
C PHE A 135 -5.71 -6.49 -4.89
N PRO A 136 -6.62 -7.45 -5.07
CA PRO A 136 -8.02 -7.18 -5.44
C PRO A 136 -8.81 -6.39 -4.40
N ALA A 137 -8.41 -6.46 -3.11
CA ALA A 137 -9.12 -5.81 -2.01
C ALA A 137 -9.19 -4.29 -2.17
N ILE A 138 -8.11 -3.64 -2.63
CA ILE A 138 -8.05 -2.17 -2.77
C ILE A 138 -8.89 -1.65 -3.95
N CYS A 139 -9.15 -2.48 -4.95
CA CYS A 139 -9.94 -2.10 -6.12
C CYS A 139 -11.45 -2.06 -5.83
N ARG A 140 -11.89 -2.47 -4.63
CA ARG A 140 -13.30 -2.39 -4.19
C ARG A 140 -13.73 -0.95 -3.87
N PHE A 141 -12.78 -0.04 -3.69
CA PHE A 141 -13.05 1.36 -3.39
C PHE A 141 -13.23 2.17 -4.68
N TYR A 142 -14.35 2.89 -4.81
CA TYR A 142 -14.60 3.79 -5.95
C TYR A 142 -13.59 4.93 -6.08
N MET A 143 -12.85 5.20 -5.01
CA MET A 143 -11.78 6.18 -4.95
C MET A 143 -10.47 5.64 -5.53
N VAL A 144 -10.42 4.41 -6.02
CA VAL A 144 -9.24 3.80 -6.66
C VAL A 144 -9.57 3.46 -8.11
N SER A 145 -8.74 3.91 -9.04
CA SER A 145 -8.84 3.54 -10.45
C SER A 145 -7.47 3.19 -11.01
N TYR A 146 -7.37 2.08 -11.72
CA TYR A 146 -6.15 1.64 -12.40
C TYR A 146 -6.35 1.71 -13.92
N TYR A 147 -5.45 2.39 -14.61
CA TYR A 147 -5.38 2.43 -16.06
C TYR A 147 -4.21 1.58 -16.56
N GLU A 148 -4.53 0.40 -17.08
CA GLU A 148 -3.57 -0.66 -17.35
C GLU A 148 -2.54 -0.27 -18.42
N ARG A 149 -2.98 0.38 -19.50
CA ARG A 149 -2.13 0.68 -20.67
C ARG A 149 -0.95 1.59 -20.35
N ASN A 150 -1.12 2.53 -19.42
CA ASN A 150 -0.05 3.43 -18.99
C ASN A 150 0.47 3.13 -17.58
N HIS A 151 0.00 2.04 -16.96
CA HIS A 151 0.33 1.63 -15.60
C HIS A 151 0.19 2.78 -14.59
N ARG A 152 -0.98 3.41 -14.58
CA ARG A 152 -1.30 4.52 -13.67
C ARG A 152 -2.39 4.14 -12.70
N ILE A 153 -2.22 4.56 -11.44
CA ILE A 153 -3.24 4.43 -10.40
C ILE A 153 -3.64 5.83 -9.95
N ALA A 154 -4.93 6.09 -9.83
CA ALA A 154 -5.49 7.27 -9.20
C ALA A 154 -6.12 6.85 -7.87
N VAL A 155 -5.82 7.58 -6.80
CA VAL A 155 -6.40 7.39 -5.47
C VAL A 155 -6.96 8.71 -4.96
N GLY A 156 -8.25 8.75 -4.68
CA GLY A 156 -8.93 9.88 -4.05
C GLY A 156 -8.71 9.90 -2.54
N ALA A 157 -8.41 11.07 -2.00
CA ALA A 157 -8.16 11.27 -0.57
C ALA A 157 -9.32 11.98 0.14
N ARG A 158 -9.33 11.85 1.47
CA ARG A 158 -10.32 12.47 2.37
C ARG A 158 -10.36 14.00 2.30
N HIS A 159 -9.23 14.64 2.00
CA HIS A 159 -9.09 16.10 1.92
C HIS A 159 -9.16 16.65 0.48
N GLY A 160 -9.83 15.96 -0.44
CA GLY A 160 -10.12 16.48 -1.79
C GLY A 160 -8.94 16.51 -2.77
N SER A 161 -7.81 15.97 -2.35
CA SER A 161 -6.67 15.68 -3.22
C SER A 161 -6.78 14.30 -3.86
N VAL A 162 -6.12 14.13 -5.00
CA VAL A 162 -5.94 12.85 -5.68
C VAL A 162 -4.46 12.58 -5.83
N ALA A 163 -4.03 11.39 -5.40
CA ALA A 163 -2.70 10.86 -5.65
C ALA A 163 -2.69 10.09 -6.98
N LEU A 164 -1.76 10.44 -7.86
CA LEU A 164 -1.54 9.80 -9.15
C LEU A 164 -0.18 9.10 -9.16
N TYR A 165 -0.22 7.77 -9.17
CA TYR A 165 0.94 6.91 -9.21
C TYR A 165 1.27 6.53 -10.66
N ASP A 166 2.52 6.71 -11.05
CA ASP A 166 3.07 6.21 -12.30
C ASP A 166 4.01 5.04 -11.99
N ILE A 167 3.52 3.81 -12.19
CA ILE A 167 4.22 2.58 -11.80
C ILE A 167 5.50 2.39 -12.63
N ARG A 168 5.57 2.97 -13.83
CA ARG A 168 6.77 2.88 -14.68
C ARG A 168 7.93 3.68 -14.10
N THR A 169 7.64 4.87 -13.58
CA THR A 169 8.65 5.78 -13.06
C THR A 169 8.82 5.70 -11.54
N GLY A 170 7.88 5.05 -10.84
CA GLY A 170 7.83 5.02 -9.38
C GLY A 170 7.47 6.37 -8.76
N LYS A 171 7.00 7.34 -9.56
CA LYS A 171 6.65 8.69 -9.10
C LYS A 171 5.19 8.75 -8.69
N CYS A 172 4.92 9.52 -7.64
CA CYS A 172 3.57 9.92 -7.23
C CYS A 172 3.44 11.45 -7.36
N GLN A 173 2.31 11.90 -7.88
CA GLN A 173 1.94 13.31 -7.95
C GLN A 173 0.62 13.52 -7.23
N THR A 174 0.52 14.59 -6.45
CA THR A 174 -0.73 14.96 -5.77
C THR A 174 -1.35 16.17 -6.45
N ILE A 175 -2.64 16.07 -6.78
CA ILE A 175 -3.41 17.16 -7.38
C ILE A 175 -4.58 17.47 -6.46
N HIS A 176 -4.74 18.74 -6.09
CA HIS A 176 -5.88 19.19 -5.29
C HIS A 176 -7.02 19.61 -6.20
N GLY A 177 -8.18 18.98 -6.05
CA GLY A 177 -9.28 19.12 -7.00
C GLY A 177 -10.63 19.46 -6.41
N HIS A 178 -10.82 19.20 -5.12
CA HIS A 178 -12.07 19.35 -4.38
C HIS A 178 -11.75 19.85 -2.97
N LYS A 179 -12.70 20.52 -2.33
CA LYS A 179 -12.63 20.95 -0.93
C LYS A 179 -13.02 19.82 0.02
N GLY A 180 -13.97 18.98 -0.39
CA GLY A 180 -14.41 17.81 0.36
C GLY A 180 -13.76 16.50 -0.07
N PRO A 181 -14.09 15.38 0.60
CA PRO A 181 -13.57 14.05 0.27
C PRO A 181 -13.86 13.66 -1.18
N ILE A 182 -12.88 13.03 -1.82
CA ILE A 182 -13.09 12.37 -3.11
C ILE A 182 -13.84 11.07 -2.86
N THR A 183 -15.01 10.93 -3.48
CA THR A 183 -15.87 9.75 -3.32
C THR A 183 -15.86 8.84 -4.54
N ALA A 184 -15.37 9.31 -5.69
CA ALA A 184 -15.12 8.47 -6.85
C ALA A 184 -14.02 9.03 -7.75
N VAL A 185 -13.26 8.15 -8.40
CA VAL A 185 -12.30 8.47 -9.45
C VAL A 185 -12.44 7.49 -10.62
N ALA A 186 -12.25 7.97 -11.85
CA ALA A 186 -12.29 7.10 -13.03
C ALA A 186 -11.37 7.63 -14.13
N PHE A 187 -10.45 6.79 -14.61
CA PHE A 187 -9.76 7.07 -15.86
C PHE A 187 -10.71 6.87 -17.04
N ALA A 188 -10.63 7.79 -18.01
CA ALA A 188 -11.25 7.57 -19.30
C ALA A 188 -10.63 6.34 -20.01
N PRO A 189 -11.39 5.58 -20.82
CA PRO A 189 -10.85 4.41 -21.52
C PRO A 189 -9.67 4.70 -22.45
N ASP A 190 -9.58 5.94 -22.94
CA ASP A 190 -8.47 6.43 -23.77
C ASP A 190 -7.25 6.91 -22.95
N GLY A 191 -7.38 6.99 -21.62
CA GLY A 191 -6.35 7.43 -20.69
C GLY A 191 -6.03 8.92 -20.74
N ARG A 192 -6.76 9.74 -21.50
CA ARG A 192 -6.49 11.18 -21.67
C ARG A 192 -7.05 12.00 -20.52
N TYR A 193 -8.11 11.52 -19.89
CA TYR A 193 -8.78 12.22 -18.80
C TYR A 193 -8.90 11.34 -17.56
N LEU A 194 -8.87 12.01 -16.41
CA LEU A 194 -9.30 11.47 -15.13
C LEU A 194 -10.50 12.28 -14.67
N ALA A 195 -11.60 11.62 -14.34
CA ALA A 195 -12.73 12.23 -13.67
C ALA A 195 -12.62 12.01 -12.16
N THR A 196 -12.91 13.04 -11.37
CA THR A 196 -12.94 12.97 -9.91
C THR A 196 -14.21 13.61 -9.39
N TYR A 197 -14.87 12.97 -8.42
CA TYR A 197 -16.12 13.44 -7.85
C TYR A 197 -15.99 13.60 -6.34
N SER A 198 -16.56 14.68 -5.81
CA SER A 198 -16.78 14.86 -4.38
C SER A 198 -18.27 15.03 -4.12
N ASN A 199 -18.80 14.18 -3.23
CA ASN A 199 -20.18 14.30 -2.79
C ASN A 199 -20.45 15.62 -2.05
N THR A 200 -19.47 16.11 -1.27
CA THR A 200 -19.58 17.37 -0.53
C THR A 200 -19.62 18.57 -1.47
N ASP A 201 -18.76 18.59 -2.49
CA ASP A 201 -18.70 19.71 -3.44
C ASP A 201 -19.80 19.62 -4.51
N SER A 202 -20.44 18.47 -4.66
CA SER A 202 -21.53 18.19 -5.61
C SER A 202 -21.20 18.40 -7.09
N HIS A 203 -19.93 18.28 -7.47
CA HIS A 203 -19.48 18.45 -8.87
C HIS A 203 -18.40 17.45 -9.26
N ILE A 204 -18.26 17.22 -10.57
CA ILE A 204 -17.21 16.39 -11.18
C ILE A 204 -16.14 17.31 -11.75
N SER A 205 -14.88 17.02 -11.43
CA SER A 205 -13.71 17.68 -12.02
C SER A 205 -13.04 16.75 -13.04
N PHE A 206 -12.61 17.31 -14.16
CA PHE A 206 -11.89 16.59 -15.21
C PHE A 206 -10.45 17.07 -15.31
N TRP A 207 -9.52 16.13 -15.33
CA TRP A 207 -8.09 16.39 -15.37
C TRP A 207 -7.51 15.81 -16.64
N GLN A 208 -6.78 16.62 -17.41
CA GLN A 208 -6.02 16.09 -18.54
C GLN A 208 -4.79 15.37 -18.01
N VAL A 209 -4.72 14.07 -18.26
CA VAL A 209 -3.59 13.23 -17.83
C VAL A 209 -2.60 13.20 -18.99
N ARG A 210 -1.52 13.96 -18.87
CA ARG A 210 -0.47 13.96 -19.90
C ARG A 210 0.22 12.59 -19.89
N VAL A 211 0.09 11.90 -21.02
CA VAL A 211 0.95 10.76 -21.36
C VAL A 211 2.30 11.36 -21.71
N ALA A 212 3.34 11.03 -20.93
CA ALA A 212 4.69 11.31 -21.38
C ALA A 212 4.86 10.50 -22.67
N ALA A 213 4.96 11.18 -23.82
CA ALA A 213 5.23 10.52 -25.08
C ALA A 213 6.50 9.69 -24.87
N SER A 214 6.40 8.37 -25.01
CA SER A 214 7.59 7.55 -25.17
C SER A 214 8.32 8.10 -26.38
N GLY A 215 9.54 8.59 -26.18
CA GLY A 215 10.40 9.06 -27.27
C GLY A 215 10.38 8.04 -28.40
N SER A 216 10.12 8.55 -29.60
CA SER A 216 10.28 7.81 -30.85
C SER A 216 11.75 7.72 -31.21
#